data_AF-A0A852WR87-F1
#
_entry.id   AF-A0A852WR87-F1
#
_cell.length_a   1.000
_cell.length_b   1.000
_cell.length_c   1.000
_cell.angle_alpha   90.00
_cell.angle_beta   90.00
_cell.angle_gamma   90.00
#
_symmetry.space_group_name_H-M   'P 1'
#
loop_
_entity.id
_entity.type
_entity.pdbx_description
1 polymer ?
#
loop_
_entity_poly.entity_id
_entity_poly.type
_entity_poly.pdbx_seq_one_letter_code
_entity_poly.pdbx_strand_id
1 'polypeptide(L)'
;MSLAAVPAHGVGSRADLPLPFHFLLIGAGLALVVSFVALGALWKQPRLRPDDGRLLPMPIALALDSAPVRGLFVIASLATTGWTLLALFLGQDNANNPVPSVVYVWLWVGLAFISMVFGGIWRLVSPVRWLHRGILALLRIEEDFALAEYRLGYWPAALGLLAFAWLELIAPNNATLAVLRIAILGYLLLSLLLAMAFGQPYLRRGDPFTAWSSLYGTLSPLGRRADGRWALRTPLHGPLELAAAPGLLAVTSVMLGTTAYDGFSGETRWYTFVQSSSIPARLWETGALVTFSVVVAASLYAAAVVSARLAGVSVRGVATSFAPTLIPIAAGYLVAHYWSLWVWEGTHGLAKMSDPLGTGANWLGTGGVTPSASLIAPGLVATIQVVAIITGHVLGVVAAHERAITLFPRRAAVLGQVPLLVLMVGYTVGGLTLLFSS
;
A
#
# COMPACT_ATOMS: atom_id res chain seq x y z
N MET A 1 29.89 -26.31 -5.55
CA MET A 1 29.30 -25.62 -4.38
C MET A 1 27.95 -25.06 -4.84
N SER A 2 26.84 -25.65 -4.42
CA SER A 2 25.51 -25.16 -4.79
C SER A 2 25.21 -23.91 -3.98
N LEU A 3 25.12 -22.76 -4.65
CA LEU A 3 24.54 -21.55 -4.08
C LEU A 3 23.07 -21.84 -3.80
N ALA A 4 22.73 -22.00 -2.52
CA ALA A 4 21.35 -22.02 -2.09
C ALA A 4 20.72 -20.68 -2.50
N ALA A 5 19.64 -20.74 -3.28
CA ALA A 5 18.81 -19.59 -3.55
C ALA A 5 18.22 -19.13 -2.20
N VAL A 6 18.76 -18.04 -1.66
CA VAL A 6 18.14 -17.33 -0.54
C VAL A 6 16.81 -16.79 -1.08
N PRO A 7 15.65 -17.12 -0.48
CA PRO A 7 14.41 -16.45 -0.81
C PRO A 7 14.62 -14.95 -0.54
N ALA A 8 14.59 -14.13 -1.60
CA ALA A 8 14.92 -12.71 -1.54
C ALA A 8 13.75 -11.82 -1.01
N HIS A 9 12.82 -12.41 -0.25
CA HIS A 9 11.71 -11.68 0.35
C HIS A 9 12.00 -11.44 1.84
N GLY A 10 12.12 -10.16 2.20
CA GLY A 10 12.52 -9.72 3.53
C GLY A 10 13.97 -10.09 3.85
N VAL A 11 14.92 -9.19 3.56
CA VAL A 11 16.31 -9.35 4.03
C VAL A 11 16.33 -9.33 5.57
N GLY A 12 16.23 -10.52 6.16
CA GLY A 12 16.47 -10.91 7.55
C GLY A 12 15.51 -10.32 8.59
N SER A 13 14.63 -11.14 9.16
CA SER A 13 14.26 -10.93 10.57
C SER A 13 15.56 -11.01 11.37
N ARG A 14 15.83 -9.98 12.17
CA ARG A 14 16.99 -9.96 13.07
C ARG A 14 16.47 -9.81 14.48
N ALA A 15 16.68 -10.89 15.25
CA ALA A 15 16.40 -10.98 16.67
C ALA A 15 17.26 -10.03 17.53
N ASP A 16 18.18 -9.26 16.92
CA ASP A 16 19.02 -8.26 17.60
C ASP A 16 18.25 -6.95 17.80
N LEU A 17 17.10 -7.04 18.47
CA LEU A 17 16.45 -5.85 19.01
C LEU A 17 17.37 -5.24 20.07
N PRO A 18 17.60 -3.91 20.07
CA PRO A 18 18.32 -3.25 21.16
C PRO A 18 17.56 -3.31 22.50
N LEU A 19 16.29 -3.75 22.50
CA LEU A 19 15.42 -3.85 23.66
C LEU A 19 14.75 -5.23 23.74
N PRO A 20 14.56 -5.81 24.92
CA PRO A 20 13.82 -7.07 25.06
C PRO A 20 12.41 -6.98 24.47
N PHE A 21 12.04 -7.95 23.63
CA PHE A 21 10.79 -7.95 22.86
C PHE A 21 9.53 -7.75 23.71
N HIS A 22 9.48 -8.31 24.93
CA HIS A 22 8.34 -8.13 25.83
C HIS A 22 8.15 -6.68 26.27
N PHE A 23 9.22 -5.92 26.51
CA PHE A 23 9.12 -4.50 26.84
C PHE A 23 8.62 -3.67 25.66
N LEU A 24 9.00 -4.05 24.44
CA LEU A 24 8.49 -3.41 23.22
C LEU A 24 6.98 -3.61 23.08
N LEU A 25 6.48 -4.83 23.29
CA LEU A 25 5.03 -5.12 23.25
C LEU A 25 4.27 -4.33 24.32
N ILE A 26 4.77 -4.32 25.56
CA ILE A 26 4.16 -3.56 26.66
C ILE A 26 4.15 -2.07 26.34
N GLY A 27 5.29 -1.52 25.88
CA GLY A 27 5.43 -0.11 25.53
C GLY A 27 4.49 0.32 24.41
N ALA A 28 4.39 -0.47 23.34
CA ALA A 28 3.48 -0.20 22.22
C ALA A 28 2.01 -0.30 22.65
N GLY A 29 1.64 -1.32 23.42
CA GLY A 29 0.29 -1.46 23.97
C GLY A 29 -0.08 -0.28 24.87
N LEU A 30 0.82 0.11 25.77
CA LEU A 30 0.63 1.25 26.66
C LEU A 30 0.50 2.56 25.89
N ALA A 31 1.34 2.79 24.86
CA ALA A 31 1.27 3.98 24.01
C ALA A 31 -0.11 4.14 23.36
N LEU A 32 -0.73 3.05 22.91
CA LEU A 32 -2.06 3.10 22.31
C LEU A 32 -3.17 3.33 23.35
N VAL A 33 -3.09 2.66 24.50
CA VAL A 33 -4.05 2.88 25.60
C VAL A 33 -3.98 4.33 26.08
N VAL A 34 -2.78 4.86 26.32
CA VAL A 34 -2.57 6.25 26.72
C VAL A 34 -3.06 7.21 25.65
N SER A 35 -2.74 6.96 24.37
CA SER A 35 -3.22 7.79 23.25
C SER A 35 -4.75 7.81 23.20
N PHE A 36 -5.40 6.67 23.39
CA PHE A 36 -6.85 6.57 23.40
C PHE A 36 -7.48 7.34 24.57
N VAL A 37 -6.95 7.16 25.78
CA VAL A 37 -7.41 7.90 26.97
C VAL A 37 -7.23 9.40 26.77
N ALA A 38 -6.08 9.82 26.24
CA ALA A 38 -5.79 11.22 25.92
C ALA A 38 -6.77 11.78 24.88
N LEU A 39 -7.09 11.03 23.83
CA LEU A 39 -8.09 11.44 22.83
C LEU A 39 -9.48 11.59 23.45
N GLY A 40 -9.94 10.61 24.23
CA GLY A 40 -11.22 10.69 24.93
C GLY A 40 -11.31 11.89 25.90
N ALA A 41 -10.21 12.25 26.54
CA ALA A 41 -10.14 13.38 27.46
C ALA A 41 -10.01 14.74 26.76
N LEU A 42 -9.17 14.84 25.71
CA LEU A 42 -8.74 16.10 25.11
C LEU A 42 -9.43 16.42 23.78
N TRP A 43 -9.98 15.43 23.08
CA TRP A 43 -10.51 15.54 21.71
C TRP A 43 -12.00 15.15 21.64
N LYS A 44 -12.84 15.88 22.39
CA LYS A 44 -14.26 15.53 22.56
C LYS A 44 -15.18 15.88 21.37
N GLN A 45 -14.68 16.61 20.38
CA GLN A 45 -15.45 17.08 19.22
C GLN A 45 -14.57 16.94 17.97
N PRO A 46 -15.17 16.71 16.78
CA PRO A 46 -14.41 16.68 15.54
C PRO A 46 -13.57 17.95 15.38
N ARG A 47 -12.28 17.79 15.06
CA ARG A 47 -11.33 18.90 14.88
C ARG A 47 -10.78 19.01 13.48
N LEU A 48 -10.82 17.94 12.68
CA LEU A 48 -10.26 17.92 11.34
C LEU A 48 -11.35 18.38 10.35
N ARG A 49 -11.16 19.59 9.81
CA ARG A 49 -12.05 20.17 8.81
C ARG A 49 -11.42 20.07 7.42
N PRO A 50 -12.22 19.89 6.35
CA PRO A 50 -11.70 19.88 4.97
C PRO A 50 -10.98 21.16 4.53
N ASP A 51 -11.20 22.28 5.22
CA ASP A 51 -10.59 23.59 4.94
C ASP A 51 -9.29 23.84 5.71
N ASP A 52 -8.87 22.91 6.56
CA ASP A 52 -7.67 23.04 7.39
C ASP A 52 -6.38 22.90 6.56
N GLY A 53 -5.22 23.10 7.21
CA GLY A 53 -3.89 23.03 6.61
C GLY A 53 -3.24 24.40 6.42
N ARG A 54 -2.08 24.47 5.77
CA ARG A 54 -1.38 25.71 5.43
C ARG A 54 -1.27 25.82 3.92
N LEU A 55 -1.82 26.89 3.34
CA LEU A 55 -1.77 27.09 1.89
C LEU A 55 -0.33 27.11 1.40
N LEU A 56 -0.09 26.49 0.25
CA LEU A 56 1.21 26.58 -0.41
C LEU A 56 1.38 27.97 -1.04
N PRO A 57 2.63 28.48 -1.11
CA PRO A 57 2.92 29.67 -1.89
C PRO A 57 2.45 29.52 -3.33
N MET A 58 1.83 30.57 -3.88
CA MET A 58 1.23 30.56 -5.22
C MET A 58 2.16 30.05 -6.33
N PRO A 59 3.47 30.38 -6.37
CA PRO A 59 4.37 29.87 -7.40
C PRO A 59 4.48 28.34 -7.38
N ILE A 60 4.52 27.73 -6.18
CA ILE A 60 4.61 26.28 -6.02
C ILE A 60 3.29 25.63 -6.44
N ALA A 61 2.16 26.18 -6.01
CA ALA A 61 0.84 25.68 -6.38
C ALA A 61 0.63 25.70 -7.91
N LEU A 62 1.03 26.79 -8.57
CA LEU A 62 0.97 26.92 -10.04
C LEU A 62 1.92 25.94 -10.74
N ALA A 63 3.13 25.74 -10.20
CA ALA A 63 4.08 24.79 -10.76
C ALA A 63 3.54 23.35 -10.71
N LEU A 64 2.94 22.94 -9.58
CA LEU A 64 2.32 21.61 -9.42
C LEU A 64 1.17 21.36 -10.41
N ASP A 65 0.44 22.42 -10.79
CA ASP A 65 -0.67 22.34 -11.76
C ASP A 65 -0.24 22.59 -13.21
N SER A 66 1.06 22.86 -13.43
CA SER A 66 1.55 23.26 -14.75
C SER A 66 1.60 22.10 -15.74
N ALA A 67 1.28 22.38 -17.00
CA ALA A 67 1.38 21.42 -18.09
C ALA A 67 2.80 20.85 -18.28
N PRO A 68 3.91 21.62 -18.12
CA PRO A 68 5.26 21.09 -18.18
C PRO A 68 5.54 20.02 -17.12
N VAL A 69 5.12 20.24 -15.87
CA VAL A 69 5.30 19.25 -14.79
C VAL A 69 4.52 17.97 -15.10
N ARG A 70 3.27 18.11 -15.54
CA ARG A 70 2.48 16.95 -15.99
C ARG A 70 3.16 16.23 -17.16
N GLY A 71 3.67 16.98 -18.14
CA GLY A 71 4.42 16.47 -19.29
C GLY A 71 5.66 15.67 -18.89
N LEU A 72 6.42 16.16 -17.91
CA LEU A 72 7.57 15.45 -17.35
C LEU A 72 7.17 14.09 -16.76
N PHE A 73 6.09 14.02 -15.97
CA PHE A 73 5.59 12.75 -15.45
C PHE A 73 5.13 11.79 -16.56
N VAL A 74 4.51 12.30 -17.62
CA VAL A 74 4.14 11.49 -18.79
C VAL A 74 5.37 10.90 -19.45
N ILE A 75 6.38 11.74 -19.75
CA ILE A 75 7.61 11.32 -20.41
C ILE A 75 8.35 10.30 -19.55
N ALA A 76 8.51 10.57 -18.25
CA ALA A 76 9.17 9.65 -17.33
C ALA A 76 8.43 8.30 -17.23
N SER A 77 7.10 8.32 -17.20
CA SER A 77 6.25 7.12 -17.21
C SER A 77 6.42 6.29 -18.48
N LEU A 78 6.33 6.92 -19.66
CA LEU A 78 6.50 6.24 -20.94
C LEU A 78 7.92 5.71 -21.10
N ALA A 79 8.93 6.49 -20.70
CA ALA A 79 10.33 6.06 -20.74
C ALA A 79 10.57 4.86 -19.83
N THR A 80 10.11 4.90 -18.58
CA THR A 80 10.25 3.78 -17.63
C THR A 80 9.50 2.55 -18.12
N THR A 81 8.28 2.72 -18.65
CA THR A 81 7.49 1.62 -19.21
C THR A 81 8.18 1.01 -20.42
N GLY A 82 8.61 1.83 -21.38
CA GLY A 82 9.33 1.38 -22.57
C GLY A 82 10.63 0.67 -22.24
N TRP A 83 11.39 1.19 -21.27
CA TRP A 83 12.62 0.56 -20.79
C TRP A 83 12.37 -0.80 -20.12
N THR A 84 11.30 -0.87 -19.31
CA THR A 84 10.90 -2.13 -18.66
C THR A 84 10.46 -3.16 -19.70
N LEU A 85 9.68 -2.76 -20.71
CA LEU A 85 9.27 -3.64 -21.80
C LEU A 85 10.47 -4.09 -22.65
N LEU A 86 11.44 -3.21 -22.91
CA LEU A 86 12.68 -3.55 -23.58
C LEU A 86 13.43 -4.68 -22.83
N ALA A 87 13.65 -4.50 -21.52
CA ALA A 87 14.29 -5.51 -20.68
C ALA A 87 13.46 -6.80 -20.57
N LEU A 88 12.13 -6.69 -20.59
CA LEU A 88 11.21 -7.83 -20.48
C LEU A 88 11.25 -8.74 -21.73
N PHE A 89 11.32 -8.15 -22.93
CA PHE A 89 11.24 -8.91 -24.17
C PHE A 89 12.61 -9.25 -24.76
N LEU A 90 13.57 -8.33 -24.67
CA LEU A 90 14.89 -8.48 -25.29
C LEU A 90 15.99 -8.81 -24.27
N GLY A 91 15.72 -8.67 -22.96
CA GLY A 91 16.68 -8.99 -21.92
C GLY A 91 16.81 -10.48 -21.65
N GLN A 92 17.93 -10.85 -21.02
CA GLN A 92 18.21 -12.22 -20.58
C GLN A 92 17.36 -12.58 -19.35
N ASP A 93 16.89 -13.82 -19.28
CA ASP A 93 16.11 -14.35 -18.15
C ASP A 93 17.06 -14.85 -17.05
N ASN A 94 17.64 -13.92 -16.30
CA ASN A 94 18.54 -14.20 -15.18
C ASN A 94 18.38 -13.16 -14.06
N ALA A 95 19.09 -13.36 -12.94
CA ALA A 95 18.98 -12.51 -11.75
C ALA A 95 19.41 -11.04 -11.95
N ASN A 96 20.13 -10.74 -13.04
CA ASN A 96 20.58 -9.38 -13.37
C ASN A 96 19.55 -8.60 -14.19
N ASN A 97 18.49 -9.25 -14.67
CA ASN A 97 17.42 -8.52 -15.36
C ASN A 97 16.74 -7.52 -14.41
N PRO A 98 16.51 -6.27 -14.82
CA PRO A 98 15.92 -5.26 -13.93
C PRO A 98 14.41 -5.40 -13.70
N VAL A 99 13.69 -6.13 -14.56
CA VAL A 99 12.22 -6.17 -14.53
C VAL A 99 11.65 -6.63 -13.18
N PRO A 100 12.15 -7.71 -12.53
CA PRO A 100 11.66 -8.10 -11.21
C PRO A 100 11.77 -6.98 -10.18
N SER A 101 12.89 -6.23 -10.17
CA SER A 101 13.07 -5.09 -9.26
C SER A 101 12.10 -3.94 -9.57
N VAL A 102 11.85 -3.65 -10.84
CA VAL A 102 10.87 -2.63 -11.24
C VAL A 102 9.46 -3.01 -10.78
N VAL A 103 9.07 -4.27 -10.96
CA VAL A 103 7.70 -4.74 -10.66
C VAL A 103 7.48 -4.94 -9.16
N TYR A 104 8.34 -5.70 -8.48
CA TYR A 104 8.12 -6.06 -7.08
C TYR A 104 8.65 -5.01 -6.09
N VAL A 105 9.59 -4.16 -6.48
CA VAL A 105 10.16 -3.16 -5.57
C VAL A 105 9.70 -1.76 -5.92
N TRP A 106 9.91 -1.30 -7.15
CA TRP A 106 9.59 0.09 -7.50
C TRP A 106 8.08 0.33 -7.64
N LEU A 107 7.37 -0.57 -8.32
CA LEU A 107 5.93 -0.47 -8.51
C LEU A 107 5.14 -0.80 -7.24
N TRP A 108 5.55 -1.79 -6.45
CA TRP A 108 4.84 -2.15 -5.22
C TRP A 108 5.20 -1.21 -4.06
N VAL A 109 6.48 -1.20 -3.65
CA VAL A 109 6.96 -0.47 -2.47
C VAL A 109 7.20 1.00 -2.80
N GLY A 110 7.97 1.27 -3.87
CA GLY A 110 8.34 2.63 -4.27
C GLY A 110 7.12 3.51 -4.56
N LEU A 111 6.14 2.97 -5.27
CA LEU A 111 4.89 3.67 -5.55
C LEU A 111 4.17 4.09 -4.27
N ALA A 112 4.06 3.20 -3.28
CA ALA A 112 3.45 3.54 -2.00
C ALA A 112 4.27 4.58 -1.24
N PHE A 113 5.59 4.41 -1.14
CA PHE A 113 6.48 5.34 -0.42
C PHE A 113 6.39 6.76 -1.00
N ILE A 114 6.50 6.88 -2.32
CA ILE A 114 6.38 8.17 -2.99
C ILE A 114 4.95 8.71 -2.85
N SER A 115 3.93 7.85 -2.92
CA SER A 115 2.54 8.29 -2.76
C SER A 115 2.27 8.87 -1.37
N MET A 116 2.80 8.26 -0.31
CA MET A 116 2.67 8.77 1.06
C MET A 116 3.28 10.17 1.26
N VAL A 117 4.15 10.63 0.35
CA VAL A 117 4.78 11.96 0.43
C VAL A 117 4.13 12.96 -0.54
N PHE A 118 3.81 12.53 -1.77
CA PHE A 118 3.38 13.42 -2.86
C PHE A 118 1.92 13.23 -3.29
N GLY A 119 1.19 12.29 -2.70
CA GLY A 119 -0.18 11.94 -3.05
C GLY A 119 -0.25 10.85 -4.12
N GLY A 120 -1.45 10.55 -4.62
CA GLY A 120 -1.66 9.43 -5.57
C GLY A 120 -1.03 9.65 -6.95
N ILE A 121 0.28 9.38 -7.07
CA ILE A 121 1.11 9.61 -8.25
C ILE A 121 0.81 8.67 -9.42
N TRP A 122 0.25 7.47 -9.17
CA TRP A 122 -0.02 6.51 -10.25
C TRP A 122 -0.94 7.08 -11.33
N ARG A 123 -1.83 8.00 -10.94
CA ARG A 123 -2.72 8.70 -11.89
C ARG A 123 -1.97 9.53 -12.94
N LEU A 124 -0.72 9.92 -12.63
CA LEU A 124 0.18 10.65 -13.52
C LEU A 124 1.09 9.71 -14.33
N VAL A 125 1.43 8.54 -13.78
CA VAL A 125 2.43 7.64 -14.37
C VAL A 125 1.88 6.31 -14.89
N SER A 126 0.57 6.12 -14.88
CA SER A 126 -0.05 4.86 -15.34
C SER A 126 0.02 4.73 -16.86
N PRO A 127 0.68 3.67 -17.40
CA PRO A 127 0.71 3.43 -18.84
C PRO A 127 -0.68 3.14 -19.42
N VAL A 128 -1.56 2.49 -18.66
CA VAL A 128 -2.94 2.20 -19.06
C VAL A 128 -3.73 3.50 -19.31
N ARG A 129 -3.57 4.51 -18.44
CA ARG A 129 -4.22 5.82 -18.63
C ARG A 129 -3.74 6.52 -19.90
N TRP A 130 -2.46 6.42 -20.22
CA TRP A 130 -1.88 7.01 -21.42
C TRP A 130 -2.31 6.29 -22.70
N LEU A 131 -2.31 4.96 -22.68
CA LEU A 131 -2.83 4.14 -23.79
C LEU A 131 -4.31 4.41 -24.04
N HIS A 132 -5.14 4.42 -22.98
CA HIS A 132 -6.56 4.73 -23.08
C HIS A 132 -6.79 6.11 -23.71
N ARG A 133 -6.14 7.16 -23.21
CA ARG A 133 -6.23 8.52 -23.79
C ARG A 133 -5.75 8.57 -25.24
N GLY A 134 -4.64 7.90 -25.56
CA GLY A 134 -4.10 7.86 -26.91
C GLY A 134 -5.04 7.19 -27.91
N ILE A 135 -5.69 6.09 -27.51
CA ILE A 135 -6.68 5.39 -28.34
C ILE A 135 -7.91 6.27 -28.55
N LEU A 136 -8.46 6.88 -27.50
CA LEU A 136 -9.61 7.78 -27.64
C LEU A 136 -9.28 8.98 -28.53
N ALA A 137 -8.10 9.60 -28.36
CA ALA A 137 -7.66 10.71 -29.19
C ALA A 137 -7.50 10.30 -30.67
N LEU A 138 -6.92 9.13 -30.94
CA LEU A 138 -6.76 8.59 -32.29
C LEU A 138 -8.11 8.32 -32.97
N LEU A 139 -9.08 7.78 -32.21
CA LEU A 139 -10.43 7.51 -32.67
C LEU A 139 -11.35 8.74 -32.65
N ARG A 140 -10.85 9.90 -32.19
CA ARG A 140 -11.62 11.14 -32.00
C ARG A 140 -12.85 10.95 -31.10
N ILE A 141 -12.73 10.11 -30.08
CA ILE A 141 -13.75 9.86 -29.06
C ILE A 141 -13.47 10.75 -27.85
N GLU A 142 -14.51 11.31 -27.24
CA GLU A 142 -14.39 12.13 -26.02
C GLU A 142 -13.82 11.33 -24.84
N GLU A 143 -13.02 11.97 -23.96
CA GLU A 143 -12.39 11.29 -22.80
C GLU A 143 -13.39 10.70 -21.80
N ASP A 144 -14.64 11.17 -21.81
CA ASP A 144 -15.71 10.74 -20.92
C ASP A 144 -16.51 9.54 -21.46
N PHE A 145 -16.12 9.02 -22.62
CA PHE A 145 -16.73 7.83 -23.19
C PHE A 145 -16.61 6.61 -22.27
N ALA A 146 -17.73 5.92 -22.07
CA ALA A 146 -17.80 4.63 -21.41
C ALA A 146 -18.88 3.77 -22.09
N LEU A 147 -18.57 2.49 -22.33
CA LEU A 147 -19.53 1.52 -22.86
C LEU A 147 -20.59 1.12 -21.82
N ALA A 148 -20.25 1.17 -20.54
CA ALA A 148 -21.14 0.77 -19.44
C ALA A 148 -20.91 1.59 -18.16
N GLU A 149 -21.93 1.66 -17.31
CA GLU A 149 -21.85 2.32 -16.00
C GLU A 149 -20.98 1.52 -15.02
N TYR A 150 -20.04 2.20 -14.36
CA TYR A 150 -19.16 1.57 -13.37
C TYR A 150 -19.73 1.61 -11.95
N ARG A 151 -20.13 0.44 -11.43
CA ARG A 151 -20.74 0.32 -10.08
C ARG A 151 -19.92 -0.51 -9.08
N LEU A 152 -18.80 -1.08 -9.53
CA LEU A 152 -18.00 -2.03 -8.73
C LEU A 152 -17.10 -1.36 -7.68
N GLY A 153 -16.92 -0.04 -7.74
CA GLY A 153 -16.16 0.72 -6.73
C GLY A 153 -14.68 0.31 -6.68
N TYR A 154 -14.23 -0.23 -5.55
CA TYR A 154 -12.85 -0.69 -5.34
C TYR A 154 -12.70 -2.22 -5.44
N TRP A 155 -13.77 -2.97 -5.73
CA TRP A 155 -13.68 -4.44 -5.80
C TRP A 155 -12.65 -4.95 -6.82
N PRO A 156 -12.61 -4.44 -8.07
CA PRO A 156 -11.59 -4.86 -9.03
C PRO A 156 -10.17 -4.54 -8.56
N ALA A 157 -9.99 -3.42 -7.85
CA ALA A 157 -8.70 -3.06 -7.28
C ALA A 157 -8.28 -3.99 -6.14
N ALA A 158 -9.21 -4.37 -5.25
CA ALA A 158 -8.94 -5.34 -4.19
C ALA A 158 -8.50 -6.69 -4.76
N LEU A 159 -9.21 -7.19 -5.79
CA LEU A 159 -8.86 -8.44 -6.47
C LEU A 159 -7.53 -8.33 -7.21
N GLY A 160 -7.27 -7.21 -7.90
CA GLY A 160 -6.02 -6.98 -8.61
C GLY A 160 -4.81 -6.89 -7.68
N LEU A 161 -4.95 -6.24 -6.51
CA LEU A 161 -3.88 -6.18 -5.50
C LEU A 161 -3.64 -7.54 -4.84
N LEU A 162 -4.71 -8.30 -4.57
CA LEU A 162 -4.57 -9.66 -4.04
C LEU A 162 -3.89 -10.59 -5.07
N ALA A 163 -4.23 -10.46 -6.35
CA ALA A 163 -3.58 -11.20 -7.44
C ALA A 163 -2.11 -10.80 -7.60
N PHE A 164 -1.78 -9.52 -7.44
CA PHE A 164 -0.39 -9.05 -7.43
C PHE A 164 0.39 -9.63 -6.24
N ALA A 165 -0.16 -9.57 -5.04
CA ALA A 165 0.47 -10.17 -3.86
C ALA A 165 0.62 -11.69 -3.99
N TRP A 166 -0.33 -12.38 -4.62
CA TRP A 166 -0.21 -13.81 -4.94
C TRP A 166 0.93 -14.07 -5.94
N LEU A 167 1.03 -13.25 -6.98
CA LEU A 167 2.11 -13.33 -7.96
C LEU A 167 3.47 -13.16 -7.28
N GLU A 168 3.58 -12.17 -6.39
CA GLU A 168 4.80 -11.86 -5.67
C GLU A 168 5.16 -12.95 -4.65
N LEU A 169 4.23 -13.41 -3.83
CA LEU A 169 4.55 -14.22 -2.65
C LEU A 169 4.43 -15.73 -2.87
N ILE A 170 3.69 -16.17 -3.90
CA ILE A 170 3.23 -17.57 -4.01
C ILE A 170 3.50 -18.16 -5.40
N ALA A 171 3.48 -17.34 -6.45
CA ALA A 171 3.64 -17.87 -7.79
C ALA A 171 5.02 -18.53 -7.98
N PRO A 172 5.08 -19.73 -8.56
CA PRO A 172 6.34 -20.37 -8.86
C PRO A 172 7.11 -19.56 -9.90
N ASN A 173 8.42 -19.44 -9.74
CA ASN A 173 9.28 -18.77 -10.71
C ASN A 173 8.81 -17.32 -11.02
N ASN A 174 8.23 -16.64 -10.02
CA ASN A 174 7.68 -15.28 -10.09
C ASN A 174 8.65 -14.23 -10.66
N ALA A 175 9.97 -14.46 -10.60
CA ALA A 175 11.00 -13.57 -11.13
C ALA A 175 11.41 -13.87 -12.58
N THR A 176 10.92 -14.97 -13.18
CA THR A 176 11.24 -15.30 -14.58
C THR A 176 10.52 -14.37 -15.55
N LEU A 177 11.17 -14.06 -16.67
CA LEU A 177 10.57 -13.20 -17.69
C LEU A 177 9.33 -13.82 -18.31
N ALA A 178 9.25 -15.15 -18.40
CA ALA A 178 8.04 -15.83 -18.88
C ALA A 178 6.81 -15.50 -18.01
N VAL A 179 6.93 -15.63 -16.69
CA VAL A 179 5.84 -15.33 -15.75
C VAL A 179 5.53 -13.83 -15.76
N LEU A 180 6.56 -12.98 -15.74
CA LEU A 180 6.39 -11.52 -15.77
C LEU A 180 5.77 -11.01 -17.08
N ARG A 181 6.07 -11.61 -18.23
CA ARG A 181 5.42 -11.29 -19.52
C ARG A 181 3.92 -11.52 -19.44
N ILE A 182 3.51 -12.68 -18.93
CA ILE A 182 2.09 -13.02 -18.78
C ILE A 182 1.42 -12.06 -17.80
N ALA A 183 2.03 -11.80 -16.65
CA ALA A 183 1.46 -10.92 -15.62
C ALA A 183 1.33 -9.47 -16.10
N ILE A 184 2.40 -8.90 -16.66
CA ILE A 184 2.42 -7.49 -17.11
C ILE A 184 1.48 -7.30 -18.30
N LEU A 185 1.55 -8.16 -19.32
CA LEU A 185 0.64 -8.05 -20.47
C LEU A 185 -0.81 -8.32 -20.08
N GLY A 186 -1.04 -9.29 -19.19
CA GLY A 186 -2.38 -9.59 -18.66
C GLY A 186 -2.97 -8.40 -17.91
N TYR A 187 -2.18 -7.75 -17.04
CA TYR A 187 -2.56 -6.50 -16.36
C TYR A 187 -2.87 -5.40 -17.38
N LEU A 188 -1.94 -5.10 -18.30
CA LEU A 188 -2.10 -4.03 -19.29
C LEU A 188 -3.34 -4.24 -20.15
N LEU A 189 -3.55 -5.46 -20.66
CA LEU A 189 -4.70 -5.81 -21.49
C LEU A 189 -6.00 -5.71 -20.70
N LEU A 190 -6.09 -6.37 -19.54
CA LEU A 190 -7.31 -6.39 -18.74
C LEU A 190 -7.69 -4.99 -18.26
N SER A 191 -6.73 -4.24 -17.72
CA SER A 191 -6.98 -2.87 -17.26
C SER A 191 -7.30 -1.92 -18.40
N LEU A 192 -6.72 -2.10 -19.60
CA LEU A 192 -7.09 -1.31 -20.78
C LEU A 192 -8.51 -1.65 -21.24
N LEU A 193 -8.90 -2.92 -21.32
CA LEU A 193 -10.26 -3.33 -21.68
C LEU A 193 -11.29 -2.77 -20.69
N LEU A 194 -11.01 -2.86 -19.39
CA LEU A 194 -11.87 -2.29 -18.35
C LEU A 194 -11.91 -0.75 -18.42
N ALA A 195 -10.80 -0.09 -18.76
CA ALA A 195 -10.79 1.34 -19.00
C ALA A 195 -11.65 1.73 -20.21
N MET A 196 -11.54 1.02 -21.33
CA MET A 196 -12.39 1.26 -22.51
C MET A 196 -13.88 0.98 -22.23
N ALA A 197 -14.18 -0.01 -21.38
CA ALA A 197 -15.55 -0.36 -21.02
C ALA A 197 -16.20 0.63 -20.05
N PHE A 198 -15.46 1.07 -19.04
CA PHE A 198 -16.01 1.80 -17.88
C PHE A 198 -15.49 3.24 -17.73
N GLY A 199 -14.56 3.65 -18.59
CA GLY A 199 -13.99 4.99 -18.65
C GLY A 199 -13.23 5.43 -17.40
N GLN A 200 -13.25 6.74 -17.15
CA GLN A 200 -12.60 7.38 -16.00
C GLN A 200 -13.04 6.81 -14.63
N PRO A 201 -14.32 6.43 -14.39
CA PRO A 201 -14.72 5.78 -13.14
C PRO A 201 -13.90 4.56 -12.75
N TYR A 202 -13.64 3.63 -13.68
CA TYR A 202 -12.77 2.47 -13.43
C TYR A 202 -11.34 2.92 -13.15
N LEU A 203 -10.78 3.79 -14.00
CA LEU A 203 -9.42 4.28 -13.81
C LEU A 203 -9.23 4.98 -12.45
N ARG A 204 -10.26 5.62 -11.88
CA ARG A 204 -10.20 6.30 -10.59
C ARG A 204 -10.22 5.37 -9.37
N ARG A 205 -10.84 4.19 -9.44
CA ARG A 205 -11.08 3.33 -8.26
C ARG A 205 -10.85 1.83 -8.50
N GLY A 206 -11.07 1.34 -9.71
CA GLY A 206 -11.00 -0.07 -10.07
C GLY A 206 -9.61 -0.56 -10.49
N ASP A 207 -8.73 0.32 -10.96
CA ASP A 207 -7.33 -0.05 -11.24
C ASP A 207 -6.57 -0.29 -9.92
N PRO A 208 -5.92 -1.46 -9.74
CA PRO A 208 -5.28 -1.84 -8.48
C PRO A 208 -4.21 -0.85 -8.02
N PHE A 209 -3.31 -0.45 -8.92
CA PHE A 209 -2.22 0.46 -8.58
C PHE A 209 -2.70 1.92 -8.42
N THR A 210 -3.79 2.32 -9.09
CA THR A 210 -4.45 3.60 -8.78
C THR A 210 -5.01 3.59 -7.37
N ALA A 211 -5.67 2.51 -6.95
CA ALA A 211 -6.19 2.40 -5.60
C ALA A 211 -5.05 2.37 -4.57
N TRP A 212 -4.02 1.54 -4.76
CA TRP A 212 -2.82 1.47 -3.92
C TRP A 212 -2.17 2.84 -3.72
N SER A 213 -1.84 3.51 -4.83
CA SER A 213 -1.22 4.84 -4.81
C SER A 213 -2.14 5.91 -4.24
N SER A 214 -3.43 5.92 -4.60
CA SER A 214 -4.35 6.98 -4.14
C SER A 214 -4.70 6.82 -2.67
N LEU A 215 -4.85 5.60 -2.16
CA LEU A 215 -5.16 5.34 -0.75
C LEU A 215 -3.97 5.68 0.14
N TYR A 216 -2.76 5.19 -0.16
CA TYR A 216 -1.56 5.64 0.56
C TYR A 216 -1.30 7.14 0.39
N GLY A 217 -1.59 7.66 -0.80
CA GLY A 217 -1.51 9.08 -1.10
C GLY A 217 -2.44 9.97 -0.30
N THR A 218 -3.43 9.42 0.40
CA THR A 218 -4.23 10.21 1.35
C THR A 218 -3.43 10.65 2.57
N LEU A 219 -2.38 9.90 2.95
CA LEU A 219 -1.46 10.26 4.05
C LEU A 219 -0.50 11.40 3.69
N SER A 220 -0.44 11.77 2.41
CA SER A 220 0.41 12.84 1.92
C SER A 220 0.17 14.15 2.67
N PRO A 221 1.23 14.78 3.22
CA PRO A 221 1.15 16.13 3.73
C PRO A 221 0.76 17.12 2.64
N LEU A 222 1.07 16.82 1.38
CA LEU A 222 0.67 17.60 0.22
C LEU A 222 -0.74 17.18 -0.23
N GLY A 223 -1.71 18.09 -0.17
CA GLY A 223 -3.08 17.84 -0.61
C GLY A 223 -3.81 19.11 -1.05
N ARG A 224 -5.08 18.96 -1.43
CA ARG A 224 -5.96 20.09 -1.74
C ARG A 224 -7.02 20.23 -0.66
N ARG A 225 -7.37 21.47 -0.32
CA ARG A 225 -8.53 21.80 0.54
C ARG A 225 -9.84 21.64 -0.22
N ALA A 226 -10.98 21.80 0.47
CA ALA A 226 -12.29 21.78 -0.17
C ALA A 226 -12.48 22.89 -1.23
N ASP A 227 -11.78 24.02 -1.09
CA ASP A 227 -11.73 25.11 -2.08
C ASP A 227 -10.85 24.80 -3.31
N GLY A 228 -10.23 23.61 -3.36
CA GLY A 228 -9.40 23.15 -4.47
C GLY A 228 -7.95 23.64 -4.45
N ARG A 229 -7.55 24.50 -3.51
CA ARG A 229 -6.19 25.04 -3.42
C ARG A 229 -5.23 24.06 -2.75
N TRP A 230 -3.98 24.06 -3.21
CA TRP A 230 -2.90 23.28 -2.62
C TRP A 230 -2.55 23.75 -1.21
N ALA A 231 -2.46 22.80 -0.28
CA ALA A 231 -2.14 23.03 1.12
C ALA A 231 -1.31 21.89 1.71
N LEU A 232 -0.49 22.24 2.70
CA LEU A 232 0.15 21.31 3.62
C LEU A 232 -0.84 20.95 4.73
N ARG A 233 -1.19 19.67 4.83
CA ARG A 233 -2.14 19.10 5.80
C ARG A 233 -1.49 17.99 6.62
N THR A 234 -2.15 17.57 7.69
CA THR A 234 -1.68 16.42 8.48
C THR A 234 -2.04 15.12 7.76
N PRO A 235 -1.33 14.00 8.00
CA PRO A 235 -1.60 12.69 7.38
C PRO A 235 -2.97 12.10 7.74
N LEU A 236 -3.76 12.76 8.61
CA LEU A 236 -5.10 12.33 9.02
C LEU A 236 -6.22 12.93 8.16
N HIS A 237 -5.99 14.06 7.48
CA HIS A 237 -7.05 14.74 6.72
C HIS A 237 -7.52 13.89 5.53
N GLY A 238 -6.59 13.42 4.71
CA GLY A 238 -6.92 12.69 3.49
C GLY A 238 -7.73 11.40 3.72
N PRO A 239 -7.32 10.49 4.63
CA PRO A 239 -8.08 9.27 4.88
C PRO A 239 -9.51 9.59 5.36
N LEU A 240 -9.69 10.65 6.13
CA LEU A 240 -11.00 11.01 6.70
C LEU A 240 -11.94 11.68 5.69
N GLU A 241 -11.41 12.25 4.62
CA GLU A 241 -12.17 12.78 3.48
C GLU A 241 -12.65 11.69 2.51
N LEU A 242 -12.15 10.45 2.63
CA LEU A 242 -12.58 9.35 1.77
C LEU A 242 -14.06 9.02 2.00
N ALA A 243 -14.86 9.20 0.95
CA ALA A 243 -16.24 8.76 0.94
C ALA A 243 -16.33 7.23 0.95
N ALA A 244 -17.30 6.70 1.69
CA ALA A 244 -17.62 5.29 1.68
C ALA A 244 -18.01 4.85 0.25
N ALA A 245 -17.41 3.78 -0.23
CA ALA A 245 -17.67 3.22 -1.55
C ALA A 245 -17.66 1.69 -1.52
N PRO A 246 -18.37 1.01 -2.44
CA PRO A 246 -18.29 -0.44 -2.58
C PRO A 246 -16.83 -0.90 -2.71
N GLY A 247 -16.46 -1.95 -1.98
CA GLY A 247 -15.11 -2.51 -2.01
C GLY A 247 -14.04 -1.74 -1.22
N LEU A 248 -14.33 -0.56 -0.63
CA LEU A 248 -13.31 0.20 0.11
C LEU A 248 -12.77 -0.56 1.33
N LEU A 249 -13.66 -1.27 2.04
CA LEU A 249 -13.26 -2.18 3.12
C LEU A 249 -12.39 -3.32 2.58
N ALA A 250 -12.75 -3.90 1.44
CA ALA A 250 -11.99 -5.02 0.86
C ALA A 250 -10.58 -4.58 0.45
N VAL A 251 -10.43 -3.47 -0.28
CA VAL A 251 -9.11 -3.01 -0.74
C VAL A 251 -8.19 -2.63 0.42
N THR A 252 -8.71 -1.93 1.45
CA THR A 252 -7.92 -1.58 2.64
C THR A 252 -7.56 -2.81 3.48
N SER A 253 -8.43 -3.83 3.50
CA SER A 253 -8.14 -5.10 4.17
C SER A 253 -7.11 -5.93 3.42
N VAL A 254 -7.12 -5.92 2.08
CA VAL A 254 -6.07 -6.53 1.25
C VAL A 254 -4.74 -5.81 1.46
N MET A 255 -4.73 -4.48 1.54
CA MET A 255 -3.52 -3.70 1.80
C MET A 255 -2.82 -4.12 3.09
N LEU A 256 -3.57 -4.30 4.18
CA LEU A 256 -3.00 -4.75 5.46
C LEU A 256 -2.77 -6.27 5.50
N GLY A 257 -3.73 -7.05 5.03
CA GLY A 257 -3.74 -8.51 5.12
C GLY A 257 -2.65 -9.17 4.28
N THR A 258 -2.35 -8.64 3.09
CA THR A 258 -1.27 -9.18 2.24
C THR A 258 0.10 -8.99 2.89
N THR A 259 0.38 -7.81 3.45
CA THR A 259 1.64 -7.57 4.17
C THR A 259 1.69 -8.35 5.50
N ALA A 260 0.57 -8.52 6.19
CA ALA A 260 0.50 -9.38 7.38
C ALA A 260 0.83 -10.85 7.04
N TYR A 261 0.30 -11.35 5.92
CA TYR A 261 0.66 -12.67 5.41
C TYR A 261 2.13 -12.76 5.00
N ASP A 262 2.69 -11.73 4.35
CA ASP A 262 4.11 -11.70 3.97
C ASP A 262 5.00 -11.92 5.21
N GLY A 263 4.78 -11.13 6.27
CA GLY A 263 5.49 -11.30 7.54
C GLY A 263 5.25 -12.65 8.21
N PHE A 264 4.03 -13.17 8.16
CA PHE A 264 3.71 -14.51 8.69
C PHE A 264 4.37 -15.64 7.90
N SER A 265 4.52 -15.48 6.58
CA SER A 265 5.01 -16.52 5.68
C SER A 265 6.50 -16.84 5.92
N GLY A 266 7.24 -15.90 6.50
CA GLY A 266 8.64 -16.08 6.94
C GLY A 266 8.80 -16.86 8.25
N GLU A 267 7.73 -17.14 8.99
CA GLU A 267 7.80 -17.86 10.27
C GLU A 267 8.25 -19.33 10.06
N THR A 268 9.30 -19.75 10.75
CA THR A 268 9.89 -21.10 10.59
C THR A 268 8.87 -22.22 10.81
N ARG A 269 7.96 -22.05 11.79
CA ARG A 269 6.89 -23.02 12.07
C ARG A 269 5.90 -23.15 10.92
N TRP A 270 5.50 -22.02 10.33
CA TRP A 270 4.61 -22.01 9.17
C TRP A 270 5.28 -22.65 7.97
N TYR A 271 6.52 -22.25 7.66
CA TYR A 271 7.29 -22.81 6.57
C TYR A 271 7.42 -24.34 6.71
N THR A 272 7.79 -24.82 7.90
CA THR A 272 7.90 -26.27 8.18
C THR A 272 6.57 -27.00 8.01
N PHE A 273 5.46 -26.42 8.48
CA PHE A 273 4.12 -26.98 8.30
C PHE A 273 3.75 -27.12 6.82
N VAL A 274 3.95 -26.06 6.04
CA VAL A 274 3.62 -26.04 4.61
C VAL A 274 4.46 -27.08 3.85
N GLN A 275 5.77 -27.17 4.11
CA GLN A 275 6.67 -28.10 3.43
C GLN A 275 6.48 -29.57 3.84
N SER A 276 6.01 -29.82 5.07
CA SER A 276 5.73 -31.18 5.56
C SER A 276 4.33 -31.68 5.22
N SER A 277 3.47 -30.82 4.68
CA SER A 277 2.11 -31.17 4.31
C SER A 277 2.05 -32.06 3.07
N SER A 278 1.10 -32.99 3.04
CA SER A 278 0.77 -33.77 1.85
C SER A 278 -0.01 -32.96 0.80
N ILE A 279 -0.57 -31.81 1.20
CA ILE A 279 -1.27 -30.88 0.30
C ILE A 279 -0.24 -29.92 -0.32
N PRO A 280 -0.34 -29.61 -1.62
CA PRO A 280 0.57 -28.67 -2.28
C PRO A 280 0.69 -27.33 -1.53
N ALA A 281 1.94 -26.90 -1.29
CA ALA A 281 2.27 -25.67 -0.55
C ALA A 281 1.46 -24.45 -1.01
N ARG A 282 1.34 -24.29 -2.33
CA ARG A 282 0.56 -23.21 -2.97
C ARG A 282 -0.86 -23.10 -2.46
N LEU A 283 -1.54 -24.20 -2.14
CA LEU A 283 -2.92 -24.16 -1.65
C LEU A 283 -2.98 -23.63 -0.23
N TRP A 284 -2.04 -24.03 0.63
CA TRP A 284 -1.91 -23.48 1.98
C TRP A 284 -1.56 -22.00 1.97
N GLU A 285 -0.58 -21.62 1.16
CA GLU A 285 -0.12 -20.24 0.99
C GLU A 285 -1.23 -19.35 0.44
N THR A 286 -1.95 -19.81 -0.60
CA THR A 286 -3.08 -19.07 -1.19
C THR A 286 -4.22 -18.94 -0.18
N GLY A 287 -4.55 -20.02 0.52
CA GLY A 287 -5.58 -20.03 1.54
C GLY A 287 -5.24 -19.07 2.69
N ALA A 288 -3.98 -19.06 3.13
CA ALA A 288 -3.50 -18.16 4.17
C ALA A 288 -3.55 -16.69 3.72
N LEU A 289 -3.04 -16.35 2.53
CA LEU A 289 -3.10 -14.98 1.97
C LEU A 289 -4.54 -14.42 1.95
N VAL A 290 -5.49 -15.22 1.47
CA VAL A 290 -6.92 -14.87 1.47
C VAL A 290 -7.44 -14.75 2.90
N THR A 291 -7.09 -15.68 3.77
CA THR A 291 -7.54 -15.71 5.17
C THR A 291 -7.11 -14.45 5.92
N PHE A 292 -5.85 -14.01 5.80
CA PHE A 292 -5.38 -12.77 6.43
C PHE A 292 -6.20 -11.56 5.97
N SER A 293 -6.44 -11.43 4.66
CA SER A 293 -7.25 -10.34 4.11
C SER A 293 -8.69 -10.37 4.59
N VAL A 294 -9.29 -11.57 4.67
CA VAL A 294 -10.66 -11.78 5.17
C VAL A 294 -10.76 -11.51 6.67
N VAL A 295 -9.77 -11.94 7.47
CA VAL A 295 -9.73 -11.71 8.91
C VAL A 295 -9.67 -10.21 9.22
N VAL A 296 -8.86 -9.44 8.49
CA VAL A 296 -8.83 -7.97 8.64
C VAL A 296 -10.22 -7.37 8.32
N ALA A 297 -10.82 -7.76 7.19
CA ALA A 297 -12.14 -7.27 6.80
C ALA A 297 -13.23 -7.63 7.82
N ALA A 298 -13.26 -8.90 8.26
CA ALA A 298 -14.25 -9.44 9.17
C ALA A 298 -14.12 -8.84 10.58
N SER A 299 -12.89 -8.68 11.07
CA SER A 299 -12.65 -8.12 12.40
C SER A 299 -12.97 -6.63 12.46
N LEU A 300 -12.62 -5.83 11.44
CA LEU A 300 -13.07 -4.44 11.35
C LEU A 300 -14.59 -4.35 11.19
N TYR A 301 -15.20 -5.19 10.36
CA TYR A 301 -16.65 -5.24 10.21
C TYR A 301 -17.34 -5.54 11.55
N ALA A 302 -16.89 -6.56 12.26
CA ALA A 302 -17.43 -6.94 13.56
C ALA A 302 -17.28 -5.82 14.59
N ALA A 303 -16.09 -5.24 14.72
CA ALA A 303 -15.83 -4.12 15.62
C ALA A 303 -16.75 -2.93 15.31
N ALA A 304 -16.86 -2.53 14.03
CA ALA A 304 -17.70 -1.41 13.63
C ALA A 304 -19.21 -1.68 13.86
N VAL A 305 -19.67 -2.91 13.67
CA VAL A 305 -21.07 -3.31 13.95
C VAL A 305 -21.35 -3.28 15.46
N VAL A 306 -20.45 -3.82 16.29
CA VAL A 306 -20.59 -3.76 17.74
C VAL A 306 -20.58 -2.30 18.20
N SER A 307 -19.67 -1.48 17.69
CA SER A 307 -19.62 -0.04 17.92
C SER A 307 -20.92 0.66 17.59
N ALA A 308 -21.49 0.41 16.40
CA ALA A 308 -22.76 1.00 15.97
C ALA A 308 -23.93 0.58 16.87
N ARG A 309 -23.99 -0.71 17.27
CA ARG A 309 -25.02 -1.23 18.18
C ARG A 309 -24.93 -0.60 19.57
N LEU A 310 -23.72 -0.50 20.12
CA LEU A 310 -23.49 0.20 21.40
C LEU A 310 -23.82 1.70 21.32
N ALA A 311 -23.62 2.30 20.15
CA ALA A 311 -23.95 3.70 19.89
C ALA A 311 -25.44 3.95 19.56
N GLY A 312 -26.26 2.89 19.41
CA GLY A 312 -27.67 3.02 19.03
C GLY A 312 -27.89 3.57 17.61
N VAL A 313 -26.95 3.38 16.69
CA VAL A 313 -27.03 3.86 15.30
C VAL A 313 -27.14 2.71 14.29
N SER A 314 -27.47 3.05 13.05
CA SER A 314 -27.55 2.06 11.96
C SER A 314 -26.20 1.39 11.70
N VAL A 315 -26.23 0.06 11.55
CA VAL A 315 -25.06 -0.74 11.17
C VAL A 315 -24.74 -0.64 9.67
N ARG A 316 -25.66 -0.12 8.86
CA ARG A 316 -25.51 -0.11 7.40
C ARG A 316 -24.40 0.85 7.00
N GLY A 317 -23.34 0.33 6.36
CA GLY A 317 -22.23 1.12 5.85
C GLY A 317 -21.22 1.61 6.90
N VAL A 318 -21.41 1.26 8.18
CA VAL A 318 -20.52 1.73 9.25
C VAL A 318 -19.10 1.18 9.08
N ALA A 319 -18.95 -0.12 8.77
CA ALA A 319 -17.64 -0.73 8.54
C ALA A 319 -16.87 -0.06 7.39
N THR A 320 -17.56 0.21 6.27
CA THR A 320 -16.96 0.94 5.14
C THR A 320 -16.57 2.37 5.50
N SER A 321 -17.28 3.00 6.43
CA SER A 321 -16.95 4.35 6.92
C SER A 321 -15.72 4.36 7.83
N PHE A 322 -15.42 3.24 8.50
CA PHE A 322 -14.19 3.04 9.28
C PHE A 322 -13.03 2.46 8.46
N ALA A 323 -13.25 1.92 7.27
CA ALA A 323 -12.19 1.37 6.41
C ALA A 323 -10.97 2.28 6.21
N PRO A 324 -11.10 3.62 6.04
CA PRO A 324 -9.94 4.50 5.91
C PRO A 324 -9.01 4.52 7.13
N THR A 325 -9.48 4.11 8.31
CA THR A 325 -8.66 4.04 9.54
C THR A 325 -7.59 2.96 9.48
N LEU A 326 -7.72 1.99 8.55
CA LEU A 326 -6.69 0.99 8.27
C LEU A 326 -5.53 1.53 7.45
N ILE A 327 -5.72 2.64 6.71
CA ILE A 327 -4.70 3.16 5.78
C ILE A 327 -3.39 3.54 6.50
N PRO A 328 -3.42 4.31 7.61
CA PRO A 328 -2.19 4.59 8.37
C PRO A 328 -1.52 3.33 8.93
N ILE A 329 -2.31 2.32 9.30
CA ILE A 329 -1.81 1.05 9.86
C ILE A 329 -1.10 0.26 8.77
N ALA A 330 -1.74 0.08 7.62
CA ALA A 330 -1.15 -0.56 6.46
C ALA A 330 0.13 0.15 6.03
N ALA A 331 0.17 1.48 6.10
CA ALA A 331 1.35 2.27 5.76
C ALA A 331 2.51 2.04 6.73
N GLY A 332 2.24 2.09 8.04
CA GLY A 332 3.25 1.79 9.05
C GLY A 332 3.82 0.38 8.89
N TYR A 333 2.95 -0.59 8.61
CA TYR A 333 3.34 -1.98 8.40
C TYR A 333 4.14 -2.17 7.10
N LEU A 334 3.73 -1.53 6.00
CA LEU A 334 4.45 -1.52 4.73
C LEU A 334 5.87 -0.95 4.91
N VAL A 335 6.02 0.20 5.57
CA VAL A 335 7.34 0.81 5.81
C VAL A 335 8.21 -0.10 6.67
N ALA A 336 7.66 -0.65 7.74
CA ALA A 336 8.37 -1.57 8.62
C ALA A 336 8.86 -2.82 7.87
N HIS A 337 8.01 -3.40 7.01
CA HIS A 337 8.32 -4.66 6.35
C HIS A 337 9.26 -4.49 5.15
N TYR A 338 9.06 -3.43 4.35
CA TYR A 338 9.74 -3.29 3.07
C TYR A 338 10.90 -2.28 3.05
N TRP A 339 11.25 -1.64 4.18
CA TRP A 339 12.37 -0.68 4.22
C TRP A 339 13.68 -1.29 3.70
N SER A 340 14.09 -2.45 4.23
CA SER A 340 15.33 -3.11 3.83
C SER A 340 15.31 -3.53 2.36
N LEU A 341 14.16 -4.03 1.87
CA LEU A 341 13.97 -4.41 0.47
C LEU A 341 14.08 -3.18 -0.44
N TRP A 342 13.44 -2.07 -0.06
CA TRP A 342 13.49 -0.81 -0.79
C TRP A 342 14.91 -0.28 -0.91
N VAL A 343 15.67 -0.26 0.18
CA VAL A 343 17.06 0.22 0.16
C VAL A 343 17.94 -0.73 -0.65
N TRP A 344 17.84 -2.04 -0.39
CA TRP A 344 18.73 -3.03 -0.98
C TRP A 344 18.39 -3.33 -2.44
N GLU A 345 17.23 -3.93 -2.70
CA GLU A 345 16.81 -4.32 -4.05
C GLU A 345 16.35 -3.12 -4.88
N GLY A 346 15.86 -2.04 -4.25
CA GLY A 346 15.55 -0.82 -4.99
C GLY A 346 16.80 -0.16 -5.57
N THR A 347 17.92 -0.16 -4.83
CA THR A 347 19.21 0.34 -5.31
C THR A 347 19.87 -0.60 -6.31
N HIS A 348 19.86 -1.92 -6.06
CA HIS A 348 20.35 -2.88 -7.04
C HIS A 348 19.53 -2.86 -8.33
N GLY A 349 18.21 -2.64 -8.25
CA GLY A 349 17.37 -2.40 -9.41
C GLY A 349 17.88 -1.24 -10.26
N LEU A 350 18.31 -0.14 -9.62
CA LEU A 350 18.89 1.00 -10.34
C LEU A 350 20.21 0.64 -11.04
N ALA A 351 21.05 -0.20 -10.42
CA ALA A 351 22.26 -0.70 -11.06
C ALA A 351 21.93 -1.61 -12.26
N LYS A 352 20.98 -2.53 -12.11
CA LYS A 352 20.52 -3.45 -13.16
C LYS A 352 19.89 -2.72 -14.35
N MET A 353 19.28 -1.55 -14.12
CA MET A 353 18.70 -0.74 -15.19
C MET A 353 19.74 -0.22 -16.20
N SER A 354 21.03 -0.20 -15.85
CA SER A 354 22.12 0.17 -16.76
C SER A 354 22.48 -0.90 -17.79
N ASP A 355 22.12 -2.16 -17.56
CA ASP A 355 22.34 -3.28 -18.50
C ASP A 355 21.04 -4.09 -18.73
N PRO A 356 19.99 -3.47 -19.29
CA PRO A 356 18.68 -4.12 -19.43
C PRO A 356 18.70 -5.36 -20.35
N LEU A 357 19.72 -5.49 -21.19
CA LEU A 357 19.89 -6.61 -22.12
C LEU A 357 20.83 -7.71 -21.59
N GLY A 358 21.54 -7.49 -20.48
CA GLY A 358 22.53 -8.44 -19.94
C GLY A 358 23.78 -8.57 -20.80
N THR A 359 24.19 -7.50 -21.48
CA THR A 359 25.30 -7.47 -22.44
C THR A 359 26.62 -6.99 -21.82
N GLY A 360 26.62 -6.64 -20.53
CA GLY A 360 27.72 -5.92 -19.87
C GLY A 360 27.69 -4.41 -20.13
N ALA A 361 26.57 -3.87 -20.61
CA ALA A 361 26.43 -2.45 -20.88
C ALA A 361 26.36 -1.61 -19.59
N ASN A 362 26.55 -0.29 -19.72
CA ASN A 362 26.33 0.65 -18.64
C ASN A 362 25.63 1.92 -19.16
N TRP A 363 24.45 1.76 -19.79
CA TRP A 363 23.78 2.81 -20.54
C TRP A 363 23.37 4.02 -19.69
N LEU A 364 23.06 3.81 -18.40
CA LEU A 364 22.68 4.90 -17.48
C LEU A 364 23.85 5.35 -16.59
N GLY A 365 25.01 4.70 -16.66
CA GLY A 365 26.15 4.99 -15.78
C GLY A 365 25.98 4.49 -14.35
N THR A 366 24.90 3.75 -14.03
CA THR A 366 24.52 3.35 -12.67
C THR A 366 24.99 1.96 -12.27
N GLY A 367 25.68 1.20 -13.13
CA GLY A 367 26.07 -0.19 -12.85
C GLY A 367 26.93 -0.39 -11.59
N GLY A 368 27.65 0.65 -11.14
CA GLY A 368 28.45 0.63 -9.91
C GLY A 368 27.72 1.10 -8.64
N VAL A 369 26.45 1.48 -8.73
CA VAL A 369 25.68 1.95 -7.57
C VAL A 369 25.41 0.78 -6.63
N THR A 370 25.77 0.94 -5.36
CA THR A 370 25.56 -0.07 -4.32
C THR A 370 24.70 0.49 -3.20
N PRO A 371 23.87 -0.33 -2.54
CA PRO A 371 23.05 0.11 -1.42
C PRO A 371 23.93 0.51 -0.22
N SER A 372 23.48 1.53 0.50
CA SER A 372 24.18 1.96 1.72
C SER A 372 23.96 0.95 2.85
N ALA A 373 25.03 0.34 3.33
CA ALA A 373 24.99 -0.57 4.48
C ALA A 373 24.49 0.12 5.76
N SER A 374 24.67 1.44 5.91
CA SER A 374 24.19 2.19 7.08
C SER A 374 22.66 2.27 7.14
N LEU A 375 21.99 2.28 5.98
CA LEU A 375 20.53 2.37 5.89
C LEU A 375 19.82 1.05 6.21
N ILE A 376 20.55 -0.07 6.16
CA ILE A 376 20.06 -1.42 6.51
C ILE A 376 20.75 -1.98 7.76
N ALA A 377 21.42 -1.12 8.55
CA ALA A 377 22.03 -1.53 9.80
C ALA A 377 20.93 -2.04 10.77
N PRO A 378 21.14 -3.17 11.49
CA PRO A 378 20.13 -3.80 12.34
C PRO A 378 19.38 -2.82 13.26
N GLY A 379 20.13 -1.99 14.00
CA GLY A 379 19.54 -1.05 14.95
C GLY A 379 18.67 0.02 14.27
N LEU A 380 19.05 0.49 13.08
CA LEU A 380 18.25 1.45 12.32
C LEU A 380 16.98 0.80 11.77
N VAL A 381 17.10 -0.39 11.17
CA VAL A 381 15.96 -1.14 10.64
C VAL A 381 14.95 -1.43 11.74
N ALA A 382 15.41 -1.93 12.89
CA ALA A 382 14.56 -2.18 14.05
C ALA A 382 13.89 -0.89 14.55
N THR A 383 14.61 0.23 14.58
CA THR A 383 14.04 1.53 14.97
C THR A 383 12.97 1.98 13.99
N ILE A 384 13.21 1.88 12.68
CA ILE A 384 12.24 2.22 11.63
C ILE A 384 11.01 1.34 11.75
N GLN A 385 11.17 0.03 11.95
CA GLN A 385 10.08 -0.92 12.13
C GLN A 385 9.18 -0.53 13.29
N VAL A 386 9.77 -0.32 14.48
CA VAL A 386 9.04 0.06 15.68
C VAL A 386 8.34 1.40 15.51
N VAL A 387 9.05 2.43 15.06
CA VAL A 387 8.50 3.78 14.89
C VAL A 387 7.39 3.80 13.84
N ALA A 388 7.56 3.11 12.72
CA ALA A 388 6.56 3.05 11.65
C ALA A 388 5.29 2.32 12.12
N ILE A 389 5.42 1.17 12.80
CA ILE A 389 4.28 0.43 13.34
C ILE A 389 3.53 1.27 14.38
N ILE A 390 4.23 1.83 15.37
CA ILE A 390 3.58 2.62 16.42
C ILE A 390 2.92 3.87 15.83
N THR A 391 3.62 4.59 14.95
CA THR A 391 3.07 5.80 14.31
C THR A 391 1.83 5.47 13.48
N GLY A 392 1.89 4.42 12.66
CA GLY A 392 0.76 3.96 11.86
C GLY A 392 -0.47 3.62 12.70
N HIS A 393 -0.28 2.93 13.83
CA HIS A 393 -1.38 2.58 14.74
C HIS A 393 -1.90 3.76 15.53
N VAL A 394 -1.04 4.66 16.02
CA VAL A 394 -1.48 5.90 16.69
C VAL A 394 -2.31 6.73 15.72
N LEU A 395 -1.86 6.93 14.48
CA LEU A 395 -2.62 7.63 13.45
C LEU A 395 -3.93 6.92 13.12
N GLY A 396 -3.94 5.58 13.06
CA GLY A 396 -5.14 4.76 12.89
C GLY A 396 -6.15 4.96 14.03
N VAL A 397 -5.69 4.97 15.29
CA VAL A 397 -6.52 5.23 16.48
C VAL A 397 -7.08 6.64 16.46
N VAL A 398 -6.27 7.65 16.13
CA VAL A 398 -6.75 9.04 16.01
C VAL A 398 -7.81 9.15 14.91
N ALA A 399 -7.58 8.52 13.74
CA ALA A 399 -8.55 8.50 12.65
C ALA A 399 -9.85 7.78 13.05
N ALA A 400 -9.76 6.65 13.75
CA ALA A 400 -10.93 5.92 14.26
C ALA A 400 -11.70 6.74 15.30
N HIS A 401 -10.99 7.43 16.19
CA HIS A 401 -11.60 8.32 17.17
C HIS A 401 -12.35 9.47 16.49
N GLU A 402 -11.68 10.21 15.59
CA GLU A 402 -12.28 11.32 14.83
C GLU A 402 -13.51 10.86 14.03
N ARG A 403 -13.42 9.68 13.38
CA ARG A 403 -14.55 9.10 12.65
C ARG A 403 -15.70 8.75 13.59
N ALA A 404 -15.43 8.14 14.73
CA ALA A 404 -16.45 7.74 15.70
C ALA A 404 -17.17 8.95 16.32
N ILE A 405 -16.45 10.01 16.71
CA ILE A 405 -17.11 11.23 17.25
C ILE A 405 -17.87 12.03 16.18
N THR A 406 -17.58 11.79 14.90
CA THR A 406 -18.33 12.36 13.76
C THR A 406 -19.60 11.56 13.47
N LEU A 407 -19.55 10.23 13.60
CA LEU A 407 -20.68 9.33 13.26
C LEU A 407 -21.63 9.06 14.42
N PHE A 408 -21.13 9.02 15.66
CA PHE A 408 -21.89 8.56 16.81
C PHE A 408 -22.34 9.73 17.72
N PRO A 409 -23.51 9.60 18.39
CA PRO A 409 -23.93 10.57 19.40
C PRO A 409 -22.90 10.69 20.53
N ARG A 410 -22.62 11.92 20.99
CA ARG A 410 -21.60 12.21 22.02
C ARG A 410 -21.69 11.36 23.29
N ARG A 411 -22.92 11.04 23.74
CA ARG A 411 -23.16 10.25 24.95
C ARG A 411 -22.76 8.78 24.80
N ALA A 412 -22.74 8.26 23.58
CA ALA A 412 -22.42 6.86 23.29
C ALA A 412 -21.08 6.69 22.58
N ALA A 413 -20.42 7.78 22.19
CA ALA A 413 -19.13 7.75 21.50
C ALA A 413 -18.03 7.05 22.31
N VAL A 414 -18.02 7.17 23.64
CA VAL A 414 -17.00 6.53 24.49
C VAL A 414 -17.11 5.01 24.45
N LEU A 415 -18.32 4.46 24.71
CA LEU A 415 -18.56 3.01 24.67
C LEU A 415 -18.48 2.46 23.24
N GLY A 416 -18.99 3.21 22.27
CA GLY A 416 -18.92 2.84 20.86
C GLY A 416 -17.50 2.77 20.29
N GLN A 417 -16.50 3.39 20.94
CA GLN A 417 -15.11 3.33 20.48
C GLN A 417 -14.31 2.14 21.03
N VAL A 418 -14.76 1.52 22.12
CA VAL A 418 -14.04 0.41 22.78
C VAL A 418 -13.78 -0.78 21.83
N PRO A 419 -14.75 -1.27 21.04
CA PRO A 419 -14.50 -2.39 20.12
C PRO A 419 -13.41 -2.08 19.09
N LEU A 420 -13.40 -0.86 18.55
CA LEU A 420 -12.39 -0.41 17.60
C LEU A 420 -11.03 -0.27 18.28
N LEU A 421 -10.96 0.25 19.51
CA LEU A 421 -9.70 0.31 20.26
C LEU A 421 -9.10 -1.09 20.47
N VAL A 422 -9.92 -2.05 20.93
CA VAL A 422 -9.48 -3.43 21.17
C VAL A 422 -8.94 -4.03 19.88
N LEU A 423 -9.62 -3.80 18.75
CA LEU A 423 -9.14 -4.23 17.44
C LEU A 423 -7.78 -3.62 17.10
N MET A 424 -7.61 -2.31 17.27
CA MET A 424 -6.36 -1.62 16.94
C MET A 424 -5.20 -2.10 17.82
N VAL A 425 -5.42 -2.28 19.13
CA VAL A 425 -4.42 -2.85 20.04
C VAL A 425 -4.06 -4.28 19.62
N GLY A 426 -5.07 -5.08 19.25
CA GLY A 426 -4.87 -6.43 18.72
C GLY A 426 -4.00 -6.46 17.46
N TYR A 427 -4.24 -5.56 16.51
CA TYR A 427 -3.40 -5.42 15.31
C TYR A 427 -1.97 -4.99 15.63
N THR A 428 -1.76 -4.13 16.62
CA THR A 428 -0.40 -3.72 17.01
C THR A 428 0.37 -4.85 17.64
N VAL A 429 -0.22 -5.53 18.61
CA VAL A 429 0.41 -6.67 19.29
C VAL A 429 0.66 -7.79 18.28
N GLY A 430 -0.33 -8.10 17.43
CA GLY A 430 -0.19 -9.09 16.37
C GLY A 430 0.90 -8.72 15.37
N GLY A 431 0.90 -7.48 14.86
CA GLY A 431 1.90 -7.01 13.89
C GLY A 431 3.32 -6.97 14.44
N LEU A 432 3.52 -6.50 15.67
CA LEU A 432 4.84 -6.57 16.33
C LEU A 432 5.27 -8.01 16.56
N THR A 433 4.33 -8.91 16.88
CA THR A 433 4.64 -10.34 17.02
C THR A 433 5.09 -10.91 15.69
N LEU A 434 4.34 -10.73 14.60
CA LEU A 434 4.73 -11.24 13.28
C LEU A 434 6.11 -10.76 12.84
N LEU A 435 6.48 -9.53 13.18
CA LEU A 435 7.74 -8.93 12.74
C LEU A 435 8.96 -9.34 13.59
N PHE A 436 8.77 -9.72 14.86
CA PHE A 436 9.86 -10.04 15.80
C PHE A 436 9.83 -11.46 16.36
N SER A 437 8.82 -12.26 16.04
CA SER A 437 8.75 -13.68 16.42
C SER A 437 9.36 -14.63 15.38
N SER A 438 9.76 -14.12 14.21
CA SER A 438 10.33 -14.86 13.07
C SER A 438 11.83 -15.11 13.17
#